data_AF-A0A959KZ13-F1
#
_entry.id   AF-A0A959KZ13-F1
#
_cell.length_a   1.000
_cell.length_b   1.000
_cell.length_c   1.000
_cell.angle_alpha   90.00
_cell.angle_beta   90.00
_cell.angle_gamma   90.00
#
_symmetry.space_group_name_H-M   'P 1'
#
loop_
_entity.id
_entity.type
_entity.pdbx_description
1 polymer ?
#
loop_
_entity_poly.entity_id
_entity_poly.type
_entity_poly.pdbx_seq_one_letter_code
_entity_poly.pdbx_strand_id
1 'polypeptide(L)' 'MTSRVYFLDNLRTFLIFLVIVYHAGFVFQNSMAGNWIVVDSAKADWLGLVGLYLDLFVMFILFFISGYFAPVSLQKKGSG' A
#
# COMPACT_ATOMS: atom_id res chain seq x y z
N MET A 1 -16.97 20.30 -13.94
CA MET A 1 -16.19 20.50 -12.69
C MET A 1 -15.86 19.13 -12.12
N THR A 2 -14.57 18.76 -12.07
CA THR A 2 -14.14 17.47 -11.53
C THR A 2 -14.36 17.47 -10.02
N SER A 3 -15.52 16.98 -9.56
CA SER A 3 -15.79 16.84 -8.14
C SER A 3 -14.76 15.86 -7.56
N ARG A 4 -13.81 16.38 -6.77
CA ARG A 4 -12.82 15.56 -6.06
C ARG A 4 -13.59 14.70 -5.06
N VAL A 5 -13.45 13.39 -5.14
CA VAL A 5 -14.04 12.49 -4.15
C VAL A 5 -13.10 12.47 -2.95
N TYR A 6 -13.28 13.44 -2.04
CA TYR A 6 -12.43 13.61 -0.85
C TYR A 6 -12.29 12.33 -0.02
N PHE A 7 -13.34 11.50 0.00
CA PHE A 7 -13.30 10.19 0.65
C PHE A 7 -12.22 9.26 0.06
N LEU A 8 -12.10 9.19 -1.27
CA LEU A 8 -11.13 8.32 -1.95
C LEU A 8 -9.69 8.84 -1.78
N ASP A 9 -9.51 10.17 -1.71
CA ASP A 9 -8.20 10.78 -1.45
C ASP A 9 -7.73 10.49 -0.01
N ASN A 10 -8.63 10.57 0.97
CA ASN A 10 -8.35 10.20 2.36
C ASN A 10 -8.09 8.70 2.51
N LEU A 11 -8.90 7.85 1.85
CA LEU A 11 -8.72 6.40 1.84
C LEU A 11 -7.35 6.04 1.24
N ARG A 12 -6.99 6.62 0.09
CA ARG A 12 -5.67 6.40 -0.52
C ARG A 12 -4.54 6.81 0.41
N THR A 13 -4.65 7.97 1.04
CA THR A 13 -3.64 8.45 2.00
C THR A 13 -3.48 7.50 3.17
N PHE A 14 -4.60 7.02 3.74
CA PHE A 14 -4.60 6.02 4.81
C PHE A 14 -3.96 4.70 4.39
N LEU A 15 -4.26 4.22 3.18
CA LEU A 15 -3.68 2.99 2.63
C LEU A 15 -2.15 3.13 2.45
N ILE A 16 -1.68 4.27 1.91
CA ILE A 16 -0.24 4.54 1.76
C ILE A 16 0.45 4.57 3.13
N PHE A 17 -0.18 5.18 4.14
CA PHE A 17 0.33 5.15 5.51
C PHE A 17 0.49 3.72 6.03
N LEU A 18 -0.50 2.85 5.77
CA LEU A 18 -0.45 1.43 6.14
C LEU A 18 0.69 0.68 5.44
N VAL A 19 0.99 1.02 4.17
CA VAL A 19 2.15 0.48 3.44
C VAL A 19 3.47 0.88 4.12
N ILE A 20 3.60 2.12 4.58
CA ILE A 20 4.81 2.60 5.27
C ILE A 20 5.03 1.80 6.56
N VAL A 21 3.97 1.60 7.35
CA VAL A 21 4.03 0.80 8.58
C VAL A 21 4.41 -0.65 8.27
N TYR A 22 3.85 -1.24 7.21
CA TYR A 22 4.21 -2.59 6.77
C TYR A 22 5.70 -2.72 6.43
N HIS A 23 6.26 -1.79 5.66
CA HIS A 23 7.69 -1.80 5.30
C HIS A 23 8.59 -1.59 6.51
N ALA A 24 8.18 -0.76 7.49
CA ALA A 24 8.90 -0.62 8.75
C ALA A 24 8.94 -1.95 9.55
N GLY A 25 7.91 -2.79 9.40
CA GLY A 25 7.81 -4.11 10.01
C GLY A 25 8.76 -5.17 9.44
N PHE A 26 9.34 -4.96 8.24
CA PHE A 26 10.23 -5.94 7.60
C PHE A 26 11.49 -6.26 8.39
N VAL A 27 11.97 -5.32 9.19
CA VAL A 27 13.15 -5.50 10.06
C VAL A 27 12.93 -6.61 11.10
N PHE A 28 11.68 -6.83 11.52
CA PHE A 28 11.29 -7.77 12.56
C PHE A 28 10.82 -9.14 12.03
N GLN A 29 10.66 -9.27 10.70
CA GLN A 29 10.23 -10.53 10.11
C GLN A 29 11.38 -11.52 9.99
N ASN A 30 11.11 -12.78 10.29
CA ASN A 30 12.08 -13.87 10.15
C ASN A 30 12.28 -14.26 8.67
N SER A 31 11.20 -14.22 7.89
CA SER A 31 11.21 -14.54 6.45
C SER A 31 12.14 -13.66 5.60
N MET A 32 12.50 -12.47 6.08
CA MET A 32 13.32 -11.49 5.36
C MET A 32 14.74 -11.35 5.93
N ALA A 33 15.12 -12.17 6.90
CA ALA A 33 16.41 -12.11 7.59
C ALA A 33 17.64 -12.25 6.66
N GLY A 34 17.48 -12.75 5.44
CA GLY A 34 18.55 -12.84 4.43
C GLY A 34 18.46 -11.82 3.29
N ASN A 35 17.37 -11.06 3.18
CA ASN A 35 17.11 -10.17 2.04
C ASN A 35 17.09 -8.67 2.42
N TRP A 36 17.22 -8.36 3.72
CA TRP A 36 17.20 -6.99 4.24
C TRP A 36 18.51 -6.67 4.95
N ILE A 37 19.00 -5.43 4.80
CA ILE A 37 20.30 -4.99 5.31
C ILE A 37 20.32 -4.90 6.83
N VAL A 38 19.17 -4.58 7.46
CA VAL A 38 19.04 -4.39 8.91
C VAL A 38 18.07 -5.44 9.46
N VAL A 39 18.55 -6.27 10.38
CA VAL A 39 17.78 -7.37 10.95
C VAL A 39 17.87 -7.31 12.47
N ASP A 40 16.74 -7.18 13.14
CA ASP A 40 16.71 -7.20 14.60
C ASP A 40 16.71 -8.64 15.14
N SER A 41 17.32 -8.82 16.31
CA SER A 41 17.31 -10.06 17.10
C SER A 41 15.91 -10.41 17.64
N ALA A 42 15.07 -9.41 17.88
CA ALA A 42 13.67 -9.58 18.27
C ALA A 42 12.81 -9.93 17.05
N LYS A 43 12.73 -11.24 16.76
CA LYS A 43 11.89 -11.79 15.68
C LYS A 43 10.46 -12.03 16.17
N ALA A 44 9.49 -11.68 15.34
CA ALA A 44 8.09 -11.98 15.59
C ALA A 44 7.43 -12.57 14.33
N ASP A 45 7.21 -13.89 14.32
CA ASP A 45 6.64 -14.60 13.17
C ASP A 45 5.19 -14.16 12.86
N TRP A 46 4.44 -13.70 13.87
CA TRP A 46 3.09 -13.16 13.69
C TRP A 46 3.06 -11.87 12.86
N LEU A 47 4.14 -11.09 12.83
CA LEU A 47 4.27 -9.91 11.97
C LEU A 47 4.35 -10.29 10.49
N GLY A 48 4.81 -11.51 10.17
CA GLY A 48 4.78 -12.04 8.81
C GLY A 48 3.35 -12.27 8.32
N LEU A 49 2.50 -12.86 9.17
CA LEU A 49 1.08 -13.08 8.85
C LEU A 49 0.32 -11.77 8.69
N VAL A 50 0.47 -10.83 9.63
CA VAL A 50 -0.14 -9.49 9.53
C VAL A 50 0.34 -8.78 8.27
N GLY A 51 1.63 -8.90 7.97
CA GLY A 51 2.24 -8.38 6.76
C GLY A 51 1.61 -8.91 5.47
N LEU A 52 1.39 -10.22 5.38
CA LEU A 52 0.73 -10.86 4.24
C LEU A 52 -0.70 -10.34 4.03
N TYR A 53 -1.48 -10.20 5.10
CA TYR A 53 -2.84 -9.66 5.02
C TYR A 53 -2.83 -8.20 4.57
N LEU A 54 -1.91 -7.39 5.11
CA LEU A 54 -1.76 -5.99 4.71
C LEU A 54 -1.36 -5.88 3.25
N ASP A 55 -0.40 -6.67 2.78
CA ASP A 55 0.06 -6.64 1.39
C ASP A 55 -1.07 -7.03 0.41
N LEU A 56 -1.77 -8.14 0.68
CA LEU A 56 -2.86 -8.62 -0.16
C LEU A 56 -4.09 -7.69 -0.13
N PHE A 57 -4.35 -6.99 0.97
CA PHE A 57 -5.53 -6.12 1.04
C PHE A 57 -5.21 -4.72 0.51
N VAL A 58 -4.13 -4.11 0.98
CA VAL A 58 -3.78 -2.72 0.68
C VAL A 58 -3.40 -2.54 -0.78
N MET A 59 -2.59 -3.45 -1.33
CA MET A 59 -2.13 -3.34 -2.72
C MET A 59 -3.31 -3.41 -3.71
N PHE A 60 -4.24 -4.35 -3.50
CA PHE A 60 -5.40 -4.52 -4.37
C PHE A 60 -6.36 -3.33 -4.32
N ILE A 61 -6.56 -2.73 -3.15
CA ILE A 61 -7.41 -1.53 -3.02
C ILE A 61 -6.74 -0.33 -3.70
N LEU A 62 -5.43 -0.16 -3.57
CA LEU A 62 -4.71 0.90 -4.28
C LEU A 62 -4.83 0.76 -5.80
N PHE A 63 -4.70 -0.46 -6.33
CA PHE A 63 -4.93 -0.73 -7.76
C PHE A 63 -6.38 -0.48 -8.18
N PHE A 64 -7.36 -0.88 -7.36
CA PHE A 64 -8.76 -0.61 -7.61
C PHE A 64 -9.06 0.90 -7.68
N ILE A 65 -8.56 1.67 -6.71
CA ILE A 65 -8.67 3.14 -6.71
C ILE A 65 -8.02 3.75 -7.95
N SER A 66 -6.84 3.25 -8.34
CA SER A 66 -6.16 3.70 -9.57
C SER A 66 -6.99 3.41 -10.83
N GLY A 67 -7.61 2.22 -10.92
CA GLY A 67 -8.50 1.83 -12.01
C GLY A 67 -9.76 2.69 -12.07
N TYR A 68 -10.35 3.03 -10.92
CA TYR A 68 -11.51 3.92 -10.84
C TYR A 68 -11.23 5.31 -11.42
N PHE A 69 -10.02 5.85 -11.19
CA PHE A 69 -9.62 7.15 -11.73
C PHE A 69 -9.06 7.11 -13.16
N ALA A 70 -8.84 5.92 -13.73
CA ALA A 70 -8.27 5.74 -15.08
C ALA A 70 -9.09 6.43 -16.20
N PRO A 71 -10.43 6.23 -16.34
CA PRO A 71 -11.21 6.87 -17.40
C PRO A 71 -11.28 8.39 -17.25
N VAL A 72 -11.37 8.89 -16.01
CA VAL A 72 -11.34 10.34 -15.72
C VAL A 72 -9.99 10.93 -16.11
N SER A 73 -8.89 10.25 -15.79
CA SER A 73 -7.55 10.66 -16.18
C SER A 73 -7.37 10.63 -17.71
N LEU A 74 -7.94 9.63 -18.38
CA LEU A 74 -7.87 9.48 -19.83
C LEU A 74 -8.64 10.60 -20.55
N GLN A 75 -9.85 10.95 -20.10
CA GLN A 75 -10.59 12.09 -20.64
C GLN A 75 -9.88 13.43 -20.42
N LYS A 76 -9.16 13.57 -19.29
CA LYS A 76 -8.39 14.79 -19.00
C LYS A 76 -7.11 14.93 -19.83
N LYS A 77 -6.58 13.81 -20.34
CA LYS A 77 -5.35 13.75 -21.15
C LYS A 77 -5.63 13.56 -22.65
N GLY A 78 -6.84 13.11 -22.99
CA GLY A 78 -7.35 12.90 -24.34
C GLY A 78 -7.99 14.16 -24.90
N SER A 79 -7.15 15.11 -25.30
CA SER A 79 -7.46 16.15 -26.28
C SER A 79 -6.15 16.43 -27.03
N GLY A 80 -5.71 15.42 -27.77
CA GLY A 80 -4.87 15.59 -28.95
C GLY A 80 -5.75 15.37 -30.17
#